data_AF-A0AAW8SV84-F1
#
_entry.id   AF-A0AAW8SV84-F1
#
_cell.length_a   1.000
_cell.length_b   1.000
_cell.length_c   1.000
_cell.angle_alpha   90.00
_cell.angle_beta   90.00
_cell.angle_gamma   90.00
#
_symmetry.space_group_name_H-M   'P 1'
#
loop_
_entity.id
_entity.type
_entity.pdbx_description
1 polymer ?
#
loop_
_entity_poly.entity_id
_entity_poly.type
_entity_poly.pdbx_seq_one_letter_code
_entity_poly.pdbx_strand_id
1 'polypeptide(L)'
;MQSSRQGSAFSVHFYKHFTDLVYKKALGFNAKQLREARGAKPKATPLDFLTTKEQAAVNQIEELTTGLILLGRSYDDIKLILNVGVVIYQTTLKIPEKAH
;
A
#
# COMPACT_ATOMS: atom_id res chain seq x y z
N MET A 1 -1.04 -5.54 -39.50
CA MET A 1 -1.51 -4.88 -38.26
C MET A 1 -0.95 -5.64 -37.06
N GLN A 2 0.23 -5.25 -36.56
CA GLN A 2 0.79 -5.81 -35.33
C GLN A 2 0.23 -5.00 -34.15
N SER A 3 -0.84 -5.46 -33.52
CA SER A 3 -1.27 -4.92 -32.23
C SER A 3 -0.34 -5.47 -31.16
N SER A 4 0.59 -4.62 -30.75
CA SER A 4 1.53 -4.83 -29.66
C SER A 4 0.79 -5.23 -28.39
N ARG A 5 1.06 -6.44 -27.90
CA ARG A 5 0.70 -6.85 -26.52
C ARG A 5 1.45 -5.93 -25.57
N GLN A 6 0.79 -4.93 -25.02
CA GLN A 6 1.31 -4.17 -23.87
C GLN A 6 1.20 -5.06 -22.62
N GLY A 7 2.12 -6.02 -22.49
CA GLY A 7 2.44 -6.58 -21.18
C GLY A 7 3.22 -5.50 -20.44
N SER A 8 2.55 -4.83 -19.51
CA SER A 8 3.12 -3.74 -18.73
C SER A 8 4.41 -4.19 -18.03
N ALA A 9 5.54 -3.65 -18.47
CA ALA A 9 6.86 -3.84 -17.86
C ALA A 9 6.97 -3.02 -16.56
N PHE A 10 6.14 -3.33 -15.56
CA PHE A 10 6.24 -2.70 -14.26
C PHE A 10 7.40 -3.32 -13.49
N SER A 11 8.43 -2.52 -13.19
CA SER A 11 9.60 -2.97 -12.43
C SER A 11 9.22 -3.34 -10.99
N VAL A 12 9.99 -4.22 -10.34
CA VAL A 12 9.80 -4.55 -8.92
C VAL A 12 9.81 -3.30 -8.02
N HIS A 13 10.58 -2.28 -8.42
CA HIS A 13 10.61 -0.98 -7.75
C HIS A 13 9.32 -0.16 -7.93
N PHE A 14 8.71 -0.22 -9.12
CA PHE A 14 7.40 0.38 -9.39
C PHE A 14 6.37 -0.19 -8.43
N TYR A 15 6.25 -1.52 -8.34
CA TYR A 15 5.34 -2.19 -7.40
C TYR A 15 5.60 -1.78 -5.94
N LYS A 16 6.87 -1.71 -5.52
CA LYS A 16 7.22 -1.30 -4.15
C LYS A 16 6.74 0.13 -3.82
N HIS A 17 6.87 1.07 -4.74
CA HIS A 17 6.41 2.45 -4.52
C HIS A 17 4.89 2.55 -4.39
N PHE A 18 4.13 1.75 -5.14
CA PHE A 18 2.68 1.65 -4.97
C PHE A 18 2.31 0.98 -3.66
N THR A 19 2.99 -0.11 -3.28
CA THR A 19 2.78 -0.74 -1.98
C THR A 19 2.95 0.27 -0.85
N ASP A 20 4.07 0.99 -0.77
CA ASP A 20 4.27 1.97 0.29
C ASP A 20 3.23 3.10 0.27
N LEU A 21 2.76 3.52 -0.91
CA LEU A 21 1.68 4.51 -1.06
C LEU A 21 0.35 3.97 -0.53
N VAL A 22 -0.05 2.75 -0.94
CA VAL A 22 -1.28 2.07 -0.50
C VAL A 22 -1.31 1.97 1.03
N TYR A 23 -0.23 1.48 1.64
CA TYR A 23 -0.15 1.34 3.10
C TYR A 23 -0.26 2.69 3.82
N LYS A 24 0.47 3.71 3.36
CA LYS A 24 0.40 5.05 3.94
C LYS A 24 -1.01 5.65 3.83
N LYS A 25 -1.75 5.33 2.78
CA LYS A 25 -3.10 5.85 2.55
C LYS A 25 -4.18 5.10 3.31
N ALA A 26 -4.07 3.78 3.34
CA ALA A 26 -4.99 2.94 4.09
C ALA A 26 -4.82 3.11 5.61
N LEU A 27 -3.56 3.23 6.09
CA LEU A 27 -3.22 3.08 7.51
C LEU A 27 -2.39 4.23 8.09
N GLY A 28 -1.94 5.20 7.29
CA GLY A 28 -1.09 6.30 7.75
C GLY A 28 0.40 5.99 7.87
N PHE A 29 0.80 4.72 7.71
CA PHE A 29 2.19 4.25 7.87
C PHE A 29 2.60 3.33 6.73
N ASN A 30 3.90 3.25 6.42
CA ASN A 30 4.38 2.29 5.41
C ASN A 30 4.48 0.86 5.97
N ALA A 31 4.62 -0.13 5.08
CA ALA A 31 4.69 -1.54 5.46
C ALA A 31 5.86 -1.86 6.40
N LYS A 32 7.00 -1.15 6.28
CA LYS A 32 8.16 -1.33 7.16
C LYS A 32 7.86 -0.85 8.59
N GLN A 33 7.29 0.34 8.74
CA GLN A 33 6.91 0.92 10.04
C GLN A 33 5.89 0.04 10.76
N LEU A 34 4.89 -0.47 10.03
CA LEU A 34 3.87 -1.36 10.60
C LEU A 34 4.47 -2.69 11.06
N ARG A 35 5.38 -3.26 10.27
CA ARG A 35 6.09 -4.50 10.62
C ARG A 35 6.95 -4.33 11.87
N GLU A 36 7.74 -3.26 11.92
CA GLU A 36 8.61 -2.94 13.05
C GLU A 36 7.79 -2.67 14.32
N ALA A 37 6.71 -1.88 14.23
CA ALA A 37 5.86 -1.57 15.36
C ALA A 37 5.13 -2.80 15.93
N ARG A 38 4.97 -3.86 15.13
CA ARG A 38 4.25 -5.09 15.52
C ARG A 38 5.19 -6.26 15.81
N GLY A 39 6.50 -6.05 15.80
CA GLY A 39 7.50 -7.09 16.07
C GLY A 39 7.47 -8.23 15.04
N ALA A 40 6.99 -7.98 13.82
CA ALA A 40 6.83 -9.00 12.81
C ALA A 40 8.16 -9.31 12.11
N LYS A 41 8.37 -10.59 11.75
CA LYS A 41 9.61 -11.07 11.13
C LYS A 41 9.87 -10.35 9.78
N PRO A 42 11.12 -10.22 9.31
CA PRO A 42 11.44 -9.52 8.06
C PRO A 42 10.72 -10.05 6.80
N LYS A 43 10.30 -11.32 6.81
CA LYS A 43 9.54 -11.97 5.74
C LYS A 43 8.04 -12.12 6.04
N ALA A 44 7.54 -11.44 7.08
CA ALA A 44 6.14 -11.45 7.44
C ALA A 44 5.30 -10.85 6.32
N THR A 45 4.24 -11.57 5.97
CA THR A 45 3.20 -11.16 5.05
C THR A 45 2.24 -10.19 5.73
N PRO A 46 1.44 -9.43 4.96
CA PRO A 46 0.44 -8.52 5.54
C PRO A 46 -0.53 -9.24 6.49
N LEU A 47 -0.83 -10.51 6.24
CA LEU A 47 -1.69 -11.34 7.10
C LEU A 47 -1.10 -11.58 8.48
N ASP A 48 0.23 -11.57 8.60
CA ASP A 48 0.93 -11.86 9.86
C ASP A 48 0.92 -10.69 10.83
N PHE A 49 0.73 -9.46 10.33
CA PHE A 49 0.79 -8.27 11.17
C PHE A 49 -0.43 -7.37 11.05
N LEU A 50 -1.26 -7.43 10.01
CA LEU A 50 -2.47 -6.63 9.88
C LEU A 50 -3.72 -7.32 10.43
N THR A 51 -4.59 -6.55 11.08
CA THR A 51 -5.94 -7.01 11.44
C THR A 51 -6.85 -7.10 10.20
N THR A 52 -7.95 -7.84 10.27
CA THR A 52 -8.91 -7.97 9.16
C THR A 52 -9.43 -6.61 8.66
N LYS A 53 -9.65 -5.64 9.55
CA LYS A 53 -10.09 -4.28 9.18
C LYS A 53 -9.01 -3.52 8.41
N GLU A 54 -7.75 -3.66 8.83
CA GLU A 54 -6.62 -3.01 8.17
C GLU A 54 -6.31 -3.66 6.82
N GLN A 55 -6.46 -4.98 6.71
CA GLN A 55 -6.39 -5.69 5.44
C GLN A 55 -7.48 -5.20 4.48
N ALA A 56 -8.72 -5.06 4.95
CA ALA A 56 -9.81 -4.51 4.14
C ALA A 56 -9.51 -3.07 3.66
N ALA A 57 -8.95 -2.24 4.53
CA ALA A 57 -8.53 -0.87 4.19
C ALA A 57 -7.44 -0.85 3.10
N VAL A 58 -6.41 -1.71 3.24
CA VAL A 58 -5.32 -1.86 2.28
C VAL A 58 -5.87 -2.34 0.94
N ASN A 59 -6.72 -3.36 0.94
CA ASN A 59 -7.31 -3.92 -0.27
C ASN A 59 -8.15 -2.87 -1.04
N GLN A 60 -8.95 -2.05 -0.35
CA GLN A 60 -9.74 -1.01 -1.01
C GLN A 60 -8.87 0.02 -1.74
N ILE A 61 -7.76 0.45 -1.13
CA ILE A 61 -6.82 1.38 -1.77
C ILE A 61 -6.03 0.69 -2.90
N GLU A 62 -5.71 -0.60 -2.74
CA GLU A 62 -5.04 -1.41 -3.76
C GLU A 62 -5.93 -1.62 -5.00
N GLU A 63 -7.21 -1.90 -4.82
CA GLU A 63 -8.21 -2.00 -5.90
C GLU A 63 -8.35 -0.68 -6.66
N LEU A 64 -8.48 0.44 -5.95
CA LEU A 64 -8.52 1.78 -6.55
C LEU A 64 -7.24 2.09 -7.33
N THR A 65 -6.08 1.81 -6.73
CA THR A 65 -4.76 2.01 -7.36
C THR A 65 -4.63 1.19 -8.63
N THR A 66 -5.04 -0.08 -8.59
CA THR A 66 -5.03 -0.98 -9.75
C THR A 66 -5.94 -0.45 -10.86
N GLY A 67 -7.15 -0.01 -10.52
CA GLY A 67 -8.07 0.63 -11.46
C GLY A 67 -7.47 1.86 -12.14
N LEU A 68 -6.79 2.73 -11.38
CA LEU A 68 -6.15 3.92 -11.94
C LEU A 68 -4.94 3.58 -12.84
N ILE A 69 -4.15 2.57 -12.48
CA ILE A 69 -3.06 2.05 -13.32
C ILE A 69 -3.62 1.51 -14.65
N LEU A 70 -4.70 0.73 -14.60
CA LEU A 70 -5.36 0.20 -15.79
C LEU A 70 -5.92 1.30 -16.70
N LEU A 71 -6.36 2.41 -16.12
CA LEU A 71 -6.79 3.62 -16.84
C LEU A 71 -5.62 4.45 -17.38
N GLY A 72 -4.37 3.98 -17.24
CA GLY A 72 -3.17 4.63 -17.77
C GLY A 72 -2.73 5.86 -16.95
N ARG A 73 -3.15 5.99 -15.69
CA ARG A 73 -2.72 7.10 -14.84
C ARG A 73 -1.26 6.96 -14.43
N SER A 74 -0.57 8.09 -14.37
CA SER A 74 0.81 8.15 -13.89
C SER A 74 0.86 7.98 -12.36
N TYR A 75 2.04 7.65 -11.83
CA TYR A 75 2.25 7.56 -10.38
C TYR A 75 1.87 8.87 -9.66
N ASP A 76 2.26 10.02 -10.22
CA ASP A 76 1.99 11.32 -9.61
C ASP A 76 0.50 11.66 -9.61
N ASP A 77 -0.22 11.32 -10.69
CA ASP A 77 -1.68 11.47 -10.75
C ASP A 77 -2.37 10.57 -9.70
N ILE A 78 -1.94 9.31 -9.60
CA ILE A 78 -2.47 8.36 -8.62
C ILE A 78 -2.23 8.89 -7.20
N LYS A 79 -1.00 9.35 -6.93
CA LYS A 79 -0.65 9.94 -5.64
C LYS A 79 -1.51 11.17 -5.32
N LEU A 80 -1.79 12.03 -6.30
CA LEU A 80 -2.67 13.18 -6.13
C LEU A 80 -4.11 12.74 -5.82
N ILE A 81 -4.66 11.81 -6.60
CA ILE A 81 -6.03 11.28 -6.41
C ILE A 81 -6.17 10.66 -5.01
N LEU A 82 -5.20 9.84 -4.59
CA LEU A 82 -5.17 9.24 -3.26
C LEU A 82 -4.87 10.25 -2.12
N ASN A 83 -4.35 11.44 -2.43
CA ASN A 83 -4.17 12.52 -1.46
C ASN A 83 -5.47 13.30 -1.22
N VAL A 84 -6.31 13.42 -2.24
CA VAL A 84 -7.58 14.17 -2.17
C VAL A 84 -8.69 13.34 -1.52
N GLY A 85 -8.60 12.00 -1.60
CA GLY A 85 -9.61 11.08 -1.07
C GLY A 85 -9.14 10.17 0.07
N VAL A 86 -9.77 10.36 1.23
CA VAL A 86 -10.08 9.36 2.29
C VAL A 86 -8.90 8.64 2.98
N VAL A 87 -8.64 9.03 4.23
CA VAL A 87 -8.07 8.08 5.22
C VAL A 87 -9.19 7.14 5.63
N ILE A 88 -9.15 5.87 5.18
CA ILE A 88 -10.24 4.91 5.44
C ILE A 88 -10.17 4.39 6.88
N TYR A 89 -8.95 4.16 7.42
CA TYR A 89 -8.75 3.72 8.79
C TYR A 89 -7.50 4.37 9.40
N GLN A 90 -7.68 5.28 10.36
CA GLN A 90 -6.56 5.81 11.14
C GLN A 90 -6.18 4.80 12.23
N THR A 91 -5.18 3.94 11.97
CA THR A 91 -4.63 3.08 13.02
C THR A 91 -3.74 3.94 13.93
N THR A 92 -3.98 3.89 15.24
CA THR A 92 -3.05 4.46 16.22
C THR A 92 -1.95 3.45 16.46
N LEU A 93 -0.75 3.70 15.95
CA LEU A 93 0.43 2.92 16.31
C LEU A 93 0.74 3.13 17.79
N LYS A 94 0.35 2.18 18.64
CA LYS A 94 0.95 2.01 19.96
C LYS A 94 2.29 1.31 19.73
N ILE A 95 3.34 2.10 19.60
CA ILE A 95 4.72 1.60 19.62
C ILE A 95 4.85 0.90 20.98
N PRO A 96 5.16 -0.41 21.06
CA PRO A 96 5.49 -1.00 22.35
C PRO A 96 6.69 -0.23 22.89
N GLU A 97 6.51 0.37 24.06
CA GLU A 97 7.57 1.02 24.81
C GLU A 97 8.77 0.06 24.81
N LYS A 98 9.91 0.52 24.29
CA LYS A 98 11.13 -0.28 24.21
C LYS A 98 11.34 -0.91 25.58
N ALA A 99 11.22 -2.24 25.67
CA ALA A 99 11.66 -2.96 26.85
C ALA A 99 13.18 -2.72 26.95
N HIS A 100 13.56 -1.87 27.90
CA HIS A 100 14.94 -1.58 28.27
C HIS A 100 15.59 -2.79 28.94
#